data_AF-A0A7T2MXG9-F1
#
_entry.id   AF-A0A7T2MXG9-F1
#
_cell.length_a   1.000
_cell.length_b   1.000
_cell.length_c   1.000
_cell.angle_alpha   90.00
_cell.angle_beta   90.00
_cell.angle_gamma   90.00
#
_symmetry.space_group_name_H-M   'P 1'
#
loop_
_entity.id
_entity.type
_entity.pdbx_description
1 polymer ?
#
loop_
_entity_poly.entity_id
_entity_poly.type
_entity_poly.pdbx_seq_one_letter_code
_entity_poly.pdbx_strand_id
1 'polypeptide(L)'
;MNIYQYGGGNSALALQTDARNSDLTITQHGGGNGADVGQGSDDSSIDLTQRGFGNSATLDQWNGKNSEMTVKQFGGGNGAAVDQTASNSSVNVTQVGFGNNATAHQY
;
A
#
# COMPACT_ATOMS: atom_id res chain seq x y z
N MET A 1 10.63 -3.39 -6.69
CA MET A 1 9.30 -2.85 -7.07
C MET A 1 8.62 -3.71 -8.13
N ASN A 2 7.36 -4.11 -7.88
CA ASN A 2 6.48 -4.80 -8.83
C ASN A 2 5.06 -4.21 -8.78
N ILE A 3 4.40 -4.06 -9.94
CA ILE A 3 3.01 -3.60 -10.05
C ILE A 3 2.24 -4.55 -10.95
N TYR A 4 1.16 -5.12 -10.43
CA TYR A 4 0.25 -6.02 -11.12
C TYR A 4 -1.15 -5.42 -11.18
N GLN A 5 -1.69 -5.24 -12.39
CA GLN A 5 -3.03 -4.70 -12.60
C GLN A 5 -3.84 -5.66 -13.47
N TYR A 6 -5.01 -6.04 -12.97
CA TYR A 6 -5.94 -6.94 -13.63
C TYR A 6 -7.33 -6.29 -13.69
N GLY A 7 -7.91 -6.23 -14.89
CA GLY A 7 -9.18 -5.54 -15.16
C GLY A 7 -8.96 -4.20 -15.86
N GLY A 8 -9.74 -3.17 -15.54
CA GLY A 8 -9.78 -1.93 -16.33
C GLY A 8 -9.85 -0.65 -15.49
N GLY A 9 -9.09 0.38 -15.89
CA GLY A 9 -9.10 1.69 -15.23
C GLY A 9 -8.40 1.72 -13.86
N ASN A 10 -7.56 0.73 -13.56
CA ASN A 10 -6.70 0.79 -12.37
C ASN A 10 -5.53 1.75 -12.62
N SER A 11 -5.09 2.47 -11.59
CA SER A 11 -3.94 3.37 -11.61
C SER A 11 -3.06 3.08 -10.39
N ALA A 12 -1.76 3.01 -10.61
CA ALA A 12 -0.78 2.82 -9.56
C ALA A 12 0.43 3.71 -9.84
N LEU A 13 0.81 4.49 -8.83
CA LEU A 13 2.06 5.21 -8.75
C LEU A 13 2.88 4.57 -7.63
N ALA A 14 4.14 4.28 -7.91
CA ALA A 14 5.06 3.76 -6.92
C ALA A 14 6.42 4.45 -7.06
N LEU A 15 6.98 4.87 -5.93
CA LEU A 15 8.31 5.43 -5.83
C LEU A 15 9.11 4.62 -4.81
N GLN A 16 10.26 4.08 -5.24
CA GLN A 16 11.21 3.42 -4.37
C GLN A 16 12.55 4.14 -4.50
N THR A 17 13.02 4.79 -3.43
CA THR A 17 14.27 5.57 -3.42
C THR A 17 14.98 5.39 -2.09
N ASP A 18 16.31 5.29 -2.07
CA ASP A 18 17.08 5.03 -0.84
C ASP A 18 16.60 3.83 0.00
N ALA A 19 16.04 2.81 -0.67
CA ALA A 19 15.46 1.62 -0.05
C ALA A 19 16.28 0.36 -0.42
N ARG A 20 17.42 0.14 0.22
CA ARG A 20 18.28 -1.04 -0.06
C ARG A 20 17.60 -2.31 0.44
N ASN A 21 17.76 -3.42 -0.29
CA ASN A 21 17.16 -4.73 0.02
C ASN A 21 15.66 -4.65 0.37
N SER A 22 14.93 -3.80 -0.33
CA SER A 22 13.54 -3.50 -0.01
C SER A 22 12.62 -3.83 -1.16
N ASP A 23 11.39 -4.22 -0.82
CA ASP A 23 10.40 -4.70 -1.76
C ASP A 23 9.11 -3.89 -1.69
N LEU A 24 8.68 -3.39 -2.85
CA LEU A 24 7.37 -2.76 -3.02
C LEU A 24 6.56 -3.60 -4.01
N THR A 25 5.41 -4.09 -3.58
CA THR A 25 4.46 -4.80 -4.46
C THR A 25 3.07 -4.16 -4.38
N ILE A 26 2.50 -3.85 -5.55
CA ILE A 26 1.11 -3.40 -5.70
C ILE A 26 0.36 -4.41 -6.58
N THR A 27 -0.76 -4.92 -6.10
CA THR A 27 -1.63 -5.83 -6.83
C THR A 27 -3.06 -5.30 -6.85
N GLN A 28 -3.57 -4.98 -8.03
CA GLN A 28 -4.92 -4.45 -8.24
C GLN A 28 -5.75 -5.40 -9.11
N HIS A 29 -6.87 -5.88 -8.59
CA HIS A 29 -7.85 -6.70 -9.31
C HIS A 29 -9.20 -5.99 -9.37
N GLY A 30 -9.77 -5.86 -10.57
CA GLY A 30 -11.07 -5.23 -10.80
C GLY A 30 -10.93 -3.90 -11.53
N GLY A 31 -11.65 -2.85 -11.14
CA GLY A 31 -11.66 -1.62 -11.92
C GLY A 31 -11.72 -0.32 -11.14
N GLY A 32 -11.02 0.70 -11.63
CA GLY A 32 -10.99 2.02 -11.00
C GLY A 32 -10.22 2.06 -9.67
N ASN A 33 -9.37 1.07 -9.37
CA ASN A 33 -8.58 1.12 -8.14
C ASN A 33 -7.38 2.08 -8.31
N GLY A 34 -7.08 2.87 -7.29
CA GLY A 34 -5.98 3.82 -7.24
C GLY A 34 -4.99 3.49 -6.13
N ALA A 35 -3.71 3.56 -6.44
CA ALA A 35 -2.63 3.37 -5.47
C ALA A 35 -1.55 4.46 -5.66
N ASP A 36 -1.10 5.04 -4.57
CA ASP A 36 0.09 5.90 -4.50
C ASP A 36 0.97 5.40 -3.36
N VAL A 37 2.20 4.97 -3.66
CA VAL A 37 3.07 4.27 -2.71
C VAL A 37 4.49 4.81 -2.76
N GLY A 38 4.99 5.36 -1.65
CA GLY A 38 6.36 5.78 -1.44
C GLY A 38 7.11 4.84 -0.49
N GLN A 39 8.30 4.40 -0.89
CA GLN A 39 9.20 3.61 -0.04
C GLN A 39 10.63 4.15 -0.09
N GLY A 40 11.13 4.56 1.08
CA GLY A 40 12.53 4.97 1.31
C GLY A 40 13.06 4.51 2.67
N SER A 41 12.85 3.24 2.94
CA SER A 41 13.27 2.50 4.13
C SER A 41 14.17 1.33 3.71
N ASP A 42 15.22 1.05 4.48
CA ASP A 42 16.15 -0.06 4.20
C ASP A 42 15.61 -1.39 4.77
N ASP A 43 15.92 -2.51 4.13
CA ASP A 43 15.52 -3.87 4.53
C ASP A 43 14.00 -3.98 4.83
N SER A 44 13.15 -3.28 4.07
CA SER A 44 11.73 -3.10 4.39
C SER A 44 10.80 -3.52 3.24
N SER A 45 9.52 -3.77 3.53
CA SER A 45 8.55 -4.18 2.52
C SER A 45 7.22 -3.43 2.60
N ILE A 46 6.63 -3.18 1.43
CA ILE A 46 5.24 -2.73 1.26
C ILE A 46 4.51 -3.73 0.36
N ASP A 47 3.39 -4.28 0.84
CA ASP A 47 2.45 -5.09 0.06
C ASP A 47 1.06 -4.43 0.08
N LEU A 48 0.63 -3.94 -1.07
CA LEU A 48 -0.72 -3.43 -1.30
C LEU A 48 -1.50 -4.40 -2.21
N THR A 49 -2.64 -4.88 -1.72
CA THR A 49 -3.61 -5.64 -2.51
C THR A 49 -4.98 -4.95 -2.51
N GLN A 50 -5.47 -4.59 -3.69
CA GLN A 50 -6.82 -4.04 -3.90
C GLN A 50 -7.62 -4.98 -4.79
N ARG A 51 -8.79 -5.44 -4.31
CA ARG A 51 -9.67 -6.31 -5.07
C ARG A 51 -11.11 -5.81 -5.02
N GLY A 52 -11.62 -5.42 -6.19
CA GLY A 52 -12.97 -4.89 -6.38
C GLY A 52 -12.91 -3.60 -7.20
N PHE A 53 -13.68 -2.58 -6.82
CA PHE A 53 -13.79 -1.37 -7.63
C PHE A 53 -13.64 -0.07 -6.85
N GLY A 54 -12.98 0.93 -7.43
CA GLY A 54 -12.89 2.26 -6.82
C GLY A 54 -12.15 2.32 -5.49
N ASN A 55 -11.33 1.33 -5.14
CA ASN A 55 -10.52 1.39 -3.91
C ASN A 55 -9.36 2.39 -4.09
N SER A 56 -8.96 3.08 -3.04
CA SER A 56 -7.88 4.05 -3.03
C SER A 56 -6.94 3.79 -1.85
N ALA A 57 -5.63 3.80 -2.10
CA ALA A 57 -4.62 3.65 -1.06
C ALA A 57 -3.46 4.63 -1.26
N THR A 58 -3.02 5.25 -0.18
CA THR A 58 -1.82 6.10 -0.11
C THR A 58 -0.94 5.57 1.01
N LEU A 59 0.26 5.10 0.66
CA LEU A 59 1.16 4.37 1.57
C LEU A 59 2.55 5.01 1.53
N ASP A 60 3.06 5.40 2.70
CA ASP A 60 4.36 6.03 2.83
C ASP A 60 5.20 5.31 3.89
N GLN A 61 6.33 4.74 3.48
CA GLN A 61 7.30 4.12 4.38
C GLN A 61 8.66 4.78 4.22
N TRP A 62 9.09 5.56 5.21
CA TRP A 62 10.29 6.41 5.09
C TRP A 62 11.13 6.38 6.35
N ASN A 63 12.46 6.44 6.22
CA ASN A 63 13.41 6.55 7.34
C ASN A 63 13.40 5.40 8.36
N GLY A 64 12.57 4.38 8.15
CA GLY A 64 12.56 3.13 8.92
C GLY A 64 13.59 2.12 8.39
N LYS A 65 13.93 1.15 9.22
CA LYS A 65 14.67 -0.06 8.83
C LYS A 65 13.93 -1.31 9.28
N ASN A 66 14.01 -2.40 8.51
CA ASN A 66 13.42 -3.70 8.89
C ASN A 66 11.93 -3.59 9.23
N SER A 67 11.16 -2.95 8.36
CA SER A 67 9.75 -2.61 8.61
C SER A 67 8.83 -3.12 7.52
N GLU A 68 7.64 -3.55 7.89
CA GLU A 68 6.67 -4.16 6.97
C GLU A 68 5.35 -3.37 6.98
N MET A 69 4.82 -3.09 5.79
CA MET A 69 3.51 -2.49 5.60
C MET A 69 2.66 -3.41 4.73
N THR A 70 1.51 -3.84 5.23
CA THR A 70 0.54 -4.62 4.45
C THR A 70 -0.82 -3.94 4.44
N VAL A 71 -1.36 -3.65 3.26
CA VAL A 71 -2.70 -3.10 3.08
C VAL A 71 -3.52 -3.96 2.14
N LYS A 72 -4.70 -4.39 2.61
CA LYS A 72 -5.64 -5.23 1.85
C LYS A 72 -7.02 -4.60 1.80
N GLN A 73 -7.49 -4.25 0.62
CA GLN A 73 -8.81 -3.67 0.38
C GLN A 73 -9.66 -4.62 -0.47
N PHE A 74 -10.75 -5.12 0.10
CA PHE A 74 -11.69 -6.01 -0.58
C PHE A 74 -13.07 -5.35 -0.66
N GLY A 75 -13.63 -5.25 -1.86
CA GLY A 75 -14.93 -4.64 -2.10
C GLY A 75 -14.81 -3.31 -2.85
N GLY A 76 -15.68 -2.35 -2.55
CA GLY A 76 -15.82 -1.14 -3.37
C GLY A 76 -15.63 0.16 -2.62
N GLY A 77 -14.87 1.11 -3.16
CA GLY A 77 -14.77 2.45 -2.59
C GLY A 77 -14.06 2.52 -1.22
N ASN A 78 -13.18 1.58 -0.90
CA ASN A 78 -12.40 1.65 0.35
C ASN A 78 -11.23 2.64 0.20
N GLY A 79 -10.94 3.40 1.25
CA GLY A 79 -9.81 4.33 1.35
C GLY A 79 -8.84 3.92 2.45
N ALA A 80 -7.54 3.88 2.16
CA ALA A 80 -6.50 3.63 3.15
C ALA A 80 -5.40 4.68 3.06
N ALA A 81 -4.99 5.22 4.21
CA ALA A 81 -3.83 6.09 4.33
C ALA A 81 -2.90 5.52 5.41
N VAL A 82 -1.66 5.21 5.06
CA VAL A 82 -0.69 4.64 6.01
C VAL A 82 0.64 5.38 5.91
N ASP A 83 1.15 5.83 7.06
CA ASP A 83 2.47 6.44 7.20
C ASP A 83 3.27 5.69 8.27
N GLN A 84 4.44 5.18 7.90
CA GLN A 84 5.29 4.38 8.77
C GLN A 84 6.74 4.86 8.69
N THR A 85 7.22 5.43 9.80
CA THR A 85 8.61 5.87 9.96
C THR A 85 9.38 5.10 11.03
N ALA A 86 8.69 4.32 11.87
CA ALA A 86 9.31 3.50 12.91
C ALA A 86 10.18 2.38 12.32
N SER A 87 11.34 2.11 12.91
CA SER A 87 12.15 0.90 12.60
C SER A 87 11.65 -0.33 13.35
N ASN A 88 11.87 -1.53 12.80
CA ASN A 88 11.43 -2.82 13.38
C ASN A 88 9.92 -2.85 13.66
N SER A 89 9.13 -2.32 12.73
CA SER A 89 7.71 -2.08 12.94
C SER A 89 6.86 -2.75 11.86
N SER A 90 5.59 -3.00 12.17
CA SER A 90 4.65 -3.63 11.26
C SER A 90 3.31 -2.93 11.31
N VAL A 91 2.80 -2.51 10.15
CA VAL A 91 1.45 -1.99 9.98
C VAL A 91 0.63 -2.95 9.12
N ASN A 92 -0.55 -3.33 9.61
CA ASN A 92 -1.51 -4.11 8.85
C ASN A 92 -2.86 -3.38 8.78
N VAL A 93 -3.34 -3.12 7.57
CA VAL A 93 -4.68 -2.58 7.32
C VAL A 93 -5.45 -3.56 6.47
N THR A 94 -6.61 -4.01 6.95
CA THR A 94 -7.54 -4.83 6.18
C THR A 94 -8.92 -4.19 6.18
N GLN A 95 -9.46 -3.91 4.99
CA GLN A 95 -10.80 -3.36 4.79
C GLN A 95 -11.62 -4.30 3.92
N VAL A 96 -12.84 -4.63 4.37
CA VAL A 96 -13.76 -5.51 3.66
C VAL A 96 -15.13 -4.85 3.58
N GLY A 97 -15.71 -4.78 2.38
CA GLY A 97 -17.03 -4.20 2.15
C GLY A 97 -16.99 -2.94 1.31
N PHE A 98 -17.92 -2.01 1.56
CA PHE A 98 -18.09 -0.79 0.78
C PHE A 98 -17.85 0.47 1.60
N GLY A 99 -17.04 1.40 1.09
CA GLY A 99 -16.88 2.74 1.68
C GLY A 99 -16.11 2.80 2.99
N ASN A 100 -15.27 1.81 3.30
CA ASN A 100 -14.45 1.86 4.53
C ASN A 100 -13.34 2.90 4.40
N ASN A 101 -12.99 3.57 5.50
CA ASN A 101 -11.81 4.43 5.58
C ASN A 101 -10.93 4.00 6.75
N ALA A 102 -9.62 3.87 6.52
CA ALA A 102 -8.65 3.47 7.53
C ALA A 102 -7.42 4.36 7.44
N THR A 103 -6.97 4.84 8.60
CA THR A 103 -5.74 5.60 8.74
C THR A 103 -4.86 4.93 9.78
N ALA A 104 -3.59 4.70 9.45
CA ALA A 104 -2.62 4.16 10.38
C ALA A 104 -1.34 5.00 10.33
N HIS A 105 -0.80 5.31 11.51
CA HIS A 105 0.46 6.02 11.66
C HIS A 105 1.34 5.25 12.64
N GLN A 106 2.60 5.05 12.30
CA GLN A 106 3.55 4.38 13.18
C GLN A 106 4.91 5.08 13.12
N TYR A 107 5.30 5.70 14.25
CA TYR A 107 6.50 6.53 14.39
C TYR A 107 7.54 5.90 15.32
#